data_AF-A0ABD0QUR4-F1
#
_entry.id   AF-A0ABD0QUR4-F1
#
_cell.length_a   1.000
_cell.length_b   1.000
_cell.length_c   1.000
_cell.angle_alpha   90.00
_cell.angle_beta   90.00
_cell.angle_gamma   90.00
#
_symmetry.space_group_name_H-M   'P 1'
#
loop_
_entity.id
_entity.type
_entity.pdbx_description
1 polymer ?
#
loop_
_entity_poly.entity_id
_entity_poly.type
_entity_poly.pdbx_seq_one_letter_code
_entity_poly.pdbx_strand_id
1 'polypeptide(L)'
;MSWFAEKATDSNRGLQQNLSCSSTLNETNPWWRLDLRDVYKISKVVVTNRNDCCAEQINGAEIRIGNSLENNGNDNPICAVIPAIPAGESYNYSCGGMEGRYVNLIIPGDMKILTL
;
A
#
# COMPACT_ATOMS: atom_id res chain seq x y z
N MET A 1 5.02 -16.60 11.44
CA MET A 1 4.48 -15.80 10.32
C MET A 1 5.64 -14.98 9.77
N SER A 2 5.92 -15.05 8.47
CA SER A 2 6.96 -14.24 7.84
C SER A 2 6.31 -13.03 7.15
N TRP A 3 6.67 -11.82 7.58
CA TRP A 3 6.12 -10.56 7.07
C TRP A 3 7.14 -9.96 6.10
N PHE A 4 7.02 -10.30 4.82
CA PHE A 4 7.91 -9.80 3.78
C PHE A 4 7.16 -8.84 2.87
N ALA A 5 7.82 -7.76 2.46
CA ALA A 5 7.23 -6.75 1.56
C ALA A 5 6.74 -7.35 0.24
N GLU A 6 7.40 -8.41 -0.24
CA GLU A 6 7.09 -9.11 -1.50
C GLU A 6 5.72 -9.81 -1.48
N LYS A 7 5.15 -10.08 -0.30
CA LYS A 7 3.82 -10.68 -0.18
C LYS A 7 2.69 -9.76 -0.64
N ALA A 8 2.90 -8.45 -0.64
CA ALA A 8 1.89 -7.51 -1.14
C ALA A 8 1.69 -7.57 -2.68
N THR A 9 2.60 -8.22 -3.42
CA THR A 9 2.54 -8.32 -4.89
C THR A 9 2.64 -9.72 -5.43
N ASP A 10 2.54 -10.75 -4.58
CA ASP A 10 2.70 -12.16 -4.95
C ASP A 10 1.51 -12.75 -5.74
N SER A 11 0.55 -11.93 -6.15
CA SER A 11 -0.69 -12.31 -6.83
C SER A 11 -1.62 -13.22 -6.01
N ASN A 12 -1.32 -13.46 -4.72
CA ASN A 12 -2.15 -14.23 -3.81
C ASN A 12 -2.98 -13.28 -2.92
N ARG A 13 -4.28 -13.20 -3.20
CA ARG A 13 -5.22 -12.30 -2.50
C ARG A 13 -5.57 -12.73 -1.07
N GLY A 14 -4.80 -13.63 -0.44
CA GLY A 14 -5.02 -14.04 0.96
C GLY A 14 -6.35 -14.74 1.25
N LEU A 15 -7.10 -15.19 0.22
CA LEU A 15 -8.40 -15.85 0.35
C LEU A 15 -8.30 -17.28 0.91
N GLN A 16 -7.10 -17.84 1.04
CA GLN A 16 -6.83 -19.15 1.62
C GLN A 16 -6.00 -19.00 2.89
N GLN A 17 -6.69 -18.89 4.03
CA GLN A 17 -6.36 -19.28 5.43
C GLN A 17 -4.90 -19.26 5.96
N ASN A 18 -3.88 -18.78 5.25
CA ASN A 18 -2.51 -18.68 5.73
C ASN A 18 -1.63 -17.82 4.79
N LEU A 19 -1.18 -16.68 5.32
CA LEU A 19 0.20 -16.16 5.15
C LEU A 19 0.59 -15.34 3.89
N SER A 20 -0.26 -14.50 3.30
CA SER A 20 0.17 -13.60 2.19
C SER A 20 0.01 -12.09 2.43
N CYS A 21 0.06 -11.62 3.68
CA CYS A 21 0.16 -10.18 3.96
C CYS A 21 1.61 -9.79 4.33
N SER A 22 2.02 -8.60 3.91
CA SER A 22 3.14 -7.82 4.39
C SER A 22 2.70 -6.97 5.59
N SER A 23 3.58 -6.73 6.55
CA SER A 23 3.27 -5.90 7.72
C SER A 23 4.53 -5.19 8.21
N THR A 24 4.41 -3.92 8.60
CA THR A 24 5.48 -3.18 9.29
C THR A 24 5.44 -3.45 10.80
N LEU A 25 6.47 -2.99 11.51
CA LEU A 25 6.37 -2.84 12.97
C LEU A 25 5.57 -1.58 13.31
N ASN A 26 5.34 -1.37 14.61
CA ASN A 26 4.78 -0.12 15.11
C ASN A 26 5.83 0.99 14.97
N GLU A 27 5.61 1.93 14.04
CA GLU A 27 6.56 2.99 13.71
C GLU A 27 5.87 4.29 13.32
N THR A 28 6.66 5.36 13.18
CA THR A 28 6.19 6.65 12.66
C THR A 28 6.21 6.60 11.15
N ASN A 29 5.09 6.94 10.51
CA ASN A 29 4.94 6.98 9.06
C ASN A 29 5.34 5.67 8.34
N PRO A 30 4.81 4.48 8.74
CA PRO A 30 5.11 3.23 8.05
C PRO A 30 4.72 3.30 6.59
N TRP A 31 5.53 2.67 5.75
CA TRP A 31 5.32 2.71 4.31
C TRP A 31 5.73 1.40 3.63
N TRP A 32 5.14 1.18 2.46
CA TRP A 32 5.50 0.13 1.54
C TRP A 32 5.68 0.73 0.15
N ARG A 33 6.65 0.22 -0.64
CA ARG A 33 6.92 0.70 -2.00
C ARG A 33 7.02 -0.46 -3.00
N LEU A 34 6.37 -0.27 -4.13
CA LEU A 34 6.58 -1.03 -5.36
C LEU A 34 7.53 -0.28 -6.29
N ASP A 35 8.58 -0.96 -6.77
CA ASP A 35 9.38 -0.51 -7.92
C ASP A 35 8.89 -1.26 -9.18
N LEU A 36 8.27 -0.52 -10.11
CA LEU A 36 7.78 -1.06 -11.39
C LEU A 36 8.90 -1.33 -12.40
N ARG A 37 10.16 -1.00 -12.06
CA ARG A 37 11.39 -1.11 -12.87
C ARG A 37 11.50 -0.12 -14.02
N ASP A 38 10.39 0.42 -14.51
CA ASP A 38 10.33 1.48 -15.52
C ASP A 38 9.19 2.46 -15.21
N VAL A 39 9.11 3.55 -15.95
CA VAL A 39 8.10 4.60 -15.79
C VAL A 39 6.82 4.20 -16.54
N TYR A 40 5.69 4.19 -15.83
CA TYR A 40 4.38 3.86 -16.40
C TYR A 40 3.35 4.96 -16.15
N LYS A 41 2.36 5.06 -17.04
CA LYS A 41 1.13 5.80 -16.79
C LYS A 41 0.15 4.91 -16.02
N ILE A 42 -0.04 5.22 -14.75
CA ILE A 42 -0.85 4.45 -13.81
C ILE A 42 -2.27 5.00 -13.81
N SER A 43 -3.20 4.23 -14.36
CA SER A 43 -4.62 4.59 -14.39
C SER A 43 -5.32 4.24 -13.07
N LYS A 44 -4.91 3.14 -12.44
CA LYS A 44 -5.65 2.53 -11.33
C LYS A 44 -4.71 1.76 -10.39
N VAL A 45 -4.97 1.88 -9.09
CA VAL A 45 -4.37 1.06 -8.03
C VAL A 45 -5.48 0.30 -7.32
N VAL A 46 -5.25 -0.99 -7.07
CA VAL A 46 -6.18 -1.86 -6.33
C VAL A 46 -5.50 -2.27 -5.04
N VAL A 47 -6.16 -2.00 -3.92
CA VAL A 47 -5.64 -2.33 -2.59
C VAL A 47 -6.58 -3.34 -1.95
N THR A 48 -6.03 -4.46 -1.48
CA THR A 48 -6.76 -5.49 -0.74
C THR A 48 -6.40 -5.35 0.72
N ASN A 49 -7.40 -5.27 1.60
CA ASN A 49 -7.14 -5.21 3.04
C ASN A 49 -7.08 -6.60 3.66
N ARG A 50 -6.40 -6.70 4.80
CA ARG A 50 -6.29 -7.91 5.61
C ARG A 50 -7.67 -8.44 6.04
N ASN A 51 -7.81 -9.76 6.09
CA ASN A 51 -9.11 -10.43 6.32
C ASN A 51 -9.37 -10.87 7.78
N ASP A 52 -8.33 -11.16 8.57
CA ASP A 52 -8.44 -11.82 9.87
C ASP A 52 -8.59 -10.87 11.07
N CYS A 53 -7.96 -9.69 11.05
CA CYS A 53 -8.15 -8.65 12.08
C CYS A 53 -7.70 -7.28 11.58
N CYS A 54 -8.01 -6.25 12.39
CA CYS A 54 -7.25 -5.00 12.40
C CYS A 54 -7.38 -4.19 11.09
N ALA A 55 -8.53 -4.31 10.44
CA ALA A 55 -8.81 -3.69 9.15
C ALA A 55 -8.72 -2.16 9.18
N GLU A 56 -8.95 -1.56 10.35
CA GLU A 56 -8.85 -0.13 10.58
C GLU A 56 -7.43 0.44 10.46
N GLN A 57 -6.40 -0.43 10.47
CA GLN A 57 -5.01 0.01 10.37
C GLN A 57 -4.70 0.73 9.06
N ILE A 58 -5.37 0.38 7.95
CA ILE A 58 -5.17 1.03 6.65
C ILE A 58 -5.86 2.40 6.53
N ASN A 59 -6.65 2.79 7.53
CA ASN A 59 -7.41 4.04 7.48
C ASN A 59 -6.47 5.25 7.47
N GLY A 60 -6.65 6.12 6.50
CA GLY A 60 -5.82 7.29 6.27
C GLY A 60 -4.54 7.00 5.48
N ALA A 61 -4.34 5.78 4.96
CA ALA A 61 -3.22 5.49 4.10
C ALA A 61 -3.28 6.30 2.80
N GLU A 62 -2.13 6.74 2.30
CA GLU A 62 -2.00 7.52 1.09
C GLU A 62 -1.30 6.70 0.01
N ILE A 63 -1.92 6.61 -1.17
CA ILE A 63 -1.31 6.06 -2.38
C ILE A 63 -0.57 7.19 -3.07
N ARG A 64 0.75 7.03 -3.26
CA ARG A 64 1.62 8.03 -3.89
C ARG A 64 2.34 7.45 -5.10
N ILE A 65 2.46 8.24 -6.16
CA ILE A 65 3.01 7.79 -7.45
C ILE A 65 3.99 8.82 -7.96
N GLY A 66 5.19 8.37 -8.33
CA GLY A 66 6.16 9.24 -8.98
C GLY A 66 7.49 8.56 -9.28
N ASN A 67 8.49 9.40 -9.58
CA ASN A 67 9.83 8.96 -9.99
C ASN A 67 10.91 9.30 -8.95
N SER A 68 10.56 10.06 -7.90
CA SER A 68 11.51 10.44 -6.84
C SER A 68 11.66 9.33 -5.80
N LEU A 69 12.88 9.21 -5.27
CA LEU A 69 13.20 8.39 -4.09
C LEU A 69 13.43 9.24 -2.83
N GLU A 70 13.27 10.56 -2.90
CA GLU A 70 13.30 11.44 -1.73
C GLU A 70 12.26 10.98 -0.71
N ASN A 71 12.65 10.94 0.56
CA ASN A 71 11.85 10.35 1.64
C ASN A 71 11.29 8.95 1.27
N ASN A 72 12.12 8.10 0.65
CA ASN A 72 11.75 6.77 0.13
C ASN A 72 10.66 6.77 -0.95
N GLY A 73 10.35 7.92 -1.56
CA GLY A 73 9.25 8.12 -2.49
C GLY A 73 7.93 8.51 -1.81
N ASN A 74 7.92 8.69 -0.49
CA ASN A 74 6.75 9.10 0.28
C ASN A 74 6.36 10.58 0.08
N ASP A 75 7.21 11.36 -0.59
CA ASP A 75 6.89 12.75 -0.96
C ASP A 75 6.38 12.86 -2.41
N ASN A 76 6.31 11.75 -3.16
CA ASN A 76 5.70 11.75 -4.49
C ASN A 76 4.21 12.18 -4.42
N PRO A 77 3.65 12.75 -5.50
CA PRO A 77 2.26 13.19 -5.54
C PRO A 77 1.26 12.11 -5.11
N ILE A 78 0.24 12.53 -4.35
CA ILE A 78 -0.85 11.65 -3.89
C ILE A 78 -1.77 11.32 -5.07
N CYS A 79 -1.96 10.03 -5.35
CA CYS A 79 -3.05 9.54 -6.19
C CYS A 79 -4.38 9.54 -5.42
N ALA A 80 -4.40 8.94 -4.23
CA ALA A 80 -5.62 8.82 -3.44
C ALA A 80 -5.33 8.62 -1.95
N VAL A 81 -6.29 8.97 -1.11
CA VAL A 81 -6.31 8.65 0.32
C VAL A 81 -7.33 7.55 0.56
N ILE A 82 -6.96 6.54 1.33
CA ILE A 82 -7.79 5.40 1.70
C ILE A 82 -8.56 5.76 2.98
N PRO A 83 -9.88 6.06 2.93
CA PRO A 83 -10.62 6.40 4.14
C PRO A 83 -10.79 5.17 5.04
N ALA A 84 -11.19 4.05 4.44
CA ALA A 84 -11.27 2.73 5.03
C ALA A 84 -11.44 1.69 3.94
N ILE A 85 -11.01 0.45 4.21
CA ILE A 85 -11.35 -0.73 3.40
C ILE A 85 -11.80 -1.81 4.41
N PRO A 86 -13.00 -2.39 4.29
CA PRO A 86 -13.42 -3.46 5.19
C PRO A 86 -12.47 -4.67 5.12
N ALA A 87 -12.50 -5.51 6.16
CA ALA A 87 -11.65 -6.70 6.24
C ALA A 87 -11.85 -7.61 5.01
N GLY A 88 -10.75 -8.00 4.36
CA GLY A 88 -10.76 -8.91 3.20
C GLY A 88 -11.26 -8.30 1.88
N GLU A 89 -11.70 -7.05 1.89
CA GLU A 89 -12.23 -6.37 0.70
C GLU A 89 -11.14 -5.74 -0.16
N SER A 90 -11.44 -5.53 -1.44
CA SER A 90 -10.55 -4.90 -2.41
C SER A 90 -11.17 -3.63 -2.97
N TYR A 91 -10.48 -2.49 -2.80
CA TYR A 91 -10.97 -1.20 -3.27
C TYR A 91 -10.10 -0.66 -4.40
N ASN A 92 -10.76 0.10 -5.28
CA ASN A 92 -10.23 0.57 -6.55
C ASN A 92 -10.03 2.09 -6.50
N TYR A 93 -8.80 2.55 -6.68
CA TYR A 93 -8.45 3.96 -6.67
C TYR A 93 -8.02 4.41 -8.06
N SER A 94 -8.72 5.40 -8.62
CA SER A 94 -8.38 5.98 -9.92
C SER A 94 -7.28 7.01 -9.75
N CYS A 95 -6.18 6.85 -10.50
CA CYS A 95 -5.01 7.73 -10.44
C CYS A 95 -4.88 8.63 -11.68
N GLY A 96 -5.88 8.67 -12.55
CA GLY A 96 -5.94 9.65 -13.65
C GLY A 96 -4.80 9.56 -14.69
N GLY A 97 -4.05 8.45 -14.74
CA GLY A 97 -2.91 8.29 -15.66
C GLY A 97 -1.63 8.97 -15.17
N MET A 98 -1.48 9.19 -13.85
CA MET A 98 -0.24 9.67 -13.24
C MET A 98 0.96 8.86 -13.72
N GLU A 99 2.06 9.55 -14.03
CA GLU A 99 3.28 8.93 -14.53
C GLU A 99 4.25 8.67 -13.37
N GLY A 100 4.71 7.42 -13.22
CA GLY A 100 5.63 7.06 -12.16
C GLY A 100 6.21 5.65 -12.29
N ARG A 101 7.43 5.48 -11.77
CA ARG A 101 8.09 4.18 -11.58
C ARG A 101 7.80 3.59 -10.21
N TYR A 102 7.61 4.43 -9.20
CA TYR A 102 7.38 4.03 -7.83
C TYR A 102 5.92 4.25 -7.43
N VAL A 103 5.35 3.24 -6.78
CA VAL A 103 4.06 3.34 -6.10
C VAL A 103 4.31 3.11 -4.62
N ASN A 104 4.01 4.11 -3.80
CA ASN A 104 4.15 4.05 -2.36
C ASN A 104 2.76 4.00 -1.72
N LEU A 105 2.65 3.24 -0.63
CA LEU A 105 1.56 3.34 0.31
C LEU A 105 2.15 3.73 1.67
N ILE A 106 1.74 4.87 2.21
CA ILE A 106 2.23 5.40 3.49
C ILE A 106 1.05 5.67 4.42
N ILE A 107 1.20 5.42 5.72
CA ILE A 107 0.22 5.83 6.74
C ILE A 107 0.85 6.94 7.58
N PRO A 108 0.47 8.21 7.37
CA PRO A 108 0.99 9.30 8.18
C PRO A 108 0.59 9.19 9.66
N GLY A 109 1.49 9.62 10.54
CA GLY A 109 1.28 9.70 11.98
C GLY A 109 2.19 8.79 12.78
N ASP A 110 2.13 8.96 14.09
CA ASP A 110 2.90 8.18 15.05
C ASP A 110 2.17 6.92 15.47
N MET A 111 2.98 5.91 15.82
CA MET A 111 2.51 4.62 16.30
C MET A 111 1.50 3.93 15.36
N LYS A 112 1.88 3.85 14.08
CA LYS A 112 1.09 3.23 13.03
C LYS A 112 1.69 1.88 12.63
N ILE A 113 0.84 1.01 12.11
CA ILE A 113 1.23 -0.27 11.50
C ILE A 113 0.57 -0.32 10.13
N LEU A 114 1.35 -0.56 9.09
CA LEU A 114 0.84 -0.83 7.75
C LEU A 114 0.81 -2.34 7.52
N THR A 115 -0.33 -2.85 7.07
CA THR A 115 -0.49 -4.27 6.70
C THR A 115 -1.20 -4.37 5.35
N LEU A 116 -0.64 -5.15 4.42
CA LEU A 116 -1.12 -5.34 3.04
C LEU A 116 -0.95 -6.80 2.63
#